data_AF-A0A924ZU95-F1
#
_entry.id   AF-A0A924ZU95-F1
#
_cell.length_a   1.000
_cell.length_b   1.000
_cell.length_c   1.000
_cell.angle_alpha   90.00
_cell.angle_beta   90.00
_cell.angle_gamma   90.00
#
_symmetry.space_group_name_H-M   'P 1'
#
loop_
_entity.id
_entity.type
_entity.pdbx_description
1 polymer ?
#
loop_
_entity_poly.entity_id
_entity_poly.type
_entity_poly.pdbx_seq_one_letter_code
_entity_poly.pdbx_strand_id
1 'polypeptide(L)'
;MSEVQPSFAATLPTQTRRQIRRILRSSGLLVAVGQGFYAAGVSGALTKPNQPHHPRVVSDVCKRLCRALAVEVKIHGEMPTEHALWVSNHVSWVDIPVIGSVAPVFFLSKADVASWPVIGR
;
A
#
# COMPACT_ATOMS: atom_id res chain seq x y z
N MET A 1 56.50 17.23 15.53
CA MET A 1 55.35 17.84 14.83
C MET A 1 54.48 16.68 14.38
N SER A 2 53.41 16.39 15.14
CA SER A 2 52.60 15.16 15.00
C SER A 2 51.70 15.24 13.78
N GLU A 3 51.91 14.33 12.85
CA GLU A 3 51.05 14.12 11.69
C GLU A 3 49.73 13.47 12.14
N VAL A 4 48.65 14.27 12.14
CA VAL A 4 47.31 13.82 12.46
C VAL A 4 46.74 13.11 11.23
N GLN A 5 46.63 11.77 11.26
CA GLN A 5 45.92 11.01 10.24
C GLN A 5 44.42 11.33 10.28
N PRO A 6 43.75 11.55 9.14
CA PRO A 6 42.32 11.81 9.12
C PRO A 6 41.53 10.54 9.44
N SER A 7 40.63 10.71 10.41
CA SER A 7 39.55 9.83 10.84
C SER A 7 38.91 9.01 9.71
N PHE A 8 38.85 7.69 9.93
CA PHE A 8 38.14 6.69 9.12
C PHE A 8 36.62 7.00 9.08
N ALA A 9 36.21 7.86 8.14
CA ALA A 9 34.80 7.97 7.77
C ALA A 9 34.40 6.70 7.01
N ALA A 10 33.93 5.68 7.74
CA ALA A 10 33.47 4.40 7.21
C ALA A 10 32.33 4.62 6.19
N THR A 11 32.67 4.68 4.91
CA THR A 11 31.70 4.81 3.83
C THR A 11 31.17 3.42 3.53
N LEU A 12 30.00 3.05 4.08
CA LEU A 12 29.43 1.71 3.88
C LEU A 12 29.38 1.33 2.39
N PRO A 13 29.79 0.09 2.02
CA PRO A 13 29.78 -0.40 0.65
C PRO A 13 28.40 -0.23 -0.02
N THR A 14 28.37 0.10 -1.31
CA THR A 14 27.13 0.31 -2.08
C THR A 14 26.20 -0.92 -2.05
N GLN A 15 26.76 -2.13 -1.96
CA GLN A 15 26.02 -3.38 -1.82
C GLN A 15 25.27 -3.46 -0.48
N THR A 16 25.92 -3.11 0.63
CA THR A 16 25.33 -3.07 1.97
C THR A 16 24.22 -2.02 2.05
N ARG A 17 24.39 -0.85 1.44
CA ARG A 17 23.34 0.19 1.34
C ARG A 17 22.10 -0.30 0.58
N ARG A 18 22.29 -1.05 -0.51
CA ARG A 18 21.19 -1.65 -1.29
C ARG A 18 20.47 -2.75 -0.50
N GLN A 19 21.19 -3.59 0.23
CA GLN A 19 20.61 -4.63 1.09
C GLN A 19 19.82 -4.03 2.25
N ILE A 20 20.37 -3.04 2.97
CA ILE A 20 19.67 -2.33 4.05
C ILE A 20 18.40 -1.69 3.53
N ARG A 21 18.45 -0.98 2.38
CA ARG A 21 17.26 -0.37 1.77
C ARG A 21 16.21 -1.41 1.38
N ARG A 22 16.62 -2.58 0.87
CA ARG A 22 15.70 -3.69 0.57
C ARG A 22 15.05 -4.23 1.84
N ILE A 23 15.83 -4.50 2.88
CA ILE A 23 15.32 -5.00 4.17
C ILE A 23 14.33 -4.01 4.78
N LEU A 24 14.70 -2.73 4.87
CA LEU A 24 13.83 -1.68 5.41
C LEU A 24 12.51 -1.56 4.62
N ARG A 25 12.56 -1.66 3.28
CA ARG A 25 11.36 -1.65 2.43
C ARG A 25 10.49 -2.89 2.65
N SER A 26 11.08 -4.07 2.69
CA SER A 26 10.36 -5.32 2.95
C SER A 26 9.72 -5.33 4.35
N SER A 27 10.41 -4.82 5.37
CA SER A 27 9.86 -4.63 6.71
C SER A 27 8.70 -3.63 6.70
N GLY A 28 8.83 -2.53 5.96
CA GLY A 28 7.75 -1.55 5.78
C GLY A 28 6.50 -2.15 5.14
N LEU A 29 6.67 -3.06 4.16
CA LEU A 29 5.56 -3.76 3.53
C LEU A 29 4.83 -4.70 4.49
N LEU A 30 5.56 -5.51 5.27
CA LEU A 30 4.97 -6.39 6.28
C LEU A 30 4.17 -5.59 7.32
N VAL A 31 4.72 -4.47 7.78
CA VAL A 31 4.03 -3.56 8.71
C VAL A 31 2.77 -2.97 8.06
N ALA A 32 2.84 -2.51 6.81
CA ALA A 32 1.69 -1.94 6.11
C ALA A 32 0.55 -2.98 5.92
N VAL A 33 0.89 -4.22 5.58
CA VAL A 33 -0.07 -5.32 5.48
C VAL A 33 -0.70 -5.62 6.85
N GLY A 34 0.11 -5.74 7.91
CA GLY A 34 -0.39 -5.95 9.27
C GLY A 34 -1.31 -4.82 9.74
N GLN A 35 -0.96 -3.56 9.47
CA GLN A 35 -1.80 -2.40 9.75
C GLN A 35 -3.12 -2.44 8.96
N GLY A 36 -3.09 -2.93 7.71
CA GLY A 36 -4.29 -3.13 6.89
C GLY A 36 -5.26 -4.12 7.53
N PHE A 37 -4.77 -5.29 7.94
CA PHE A 37 -5.59 -6.28 8.65
C PHE A 37 -6.11 -5.76 9.99
N TYR A 38 -5.28 -5.04 10.75
CA TYR A 38 -5.69 -4.41 11.99
C TYR A 38 -6.81 -3.38 11.76
N ALA A 39 -6.66 -2.51 10.77
CA ALA A 39 -7.67 -1.52 10.42
C ALA A 39 -8.97 -2.17 9.94
N ALA A 40 -8.88 -3.25 9.15
CA ALA A 40 -10.04 -4.04 8.72
C ALA A 40 -10.77 -4.69 9.91
N GLY A 41 -10.04 -5.20 10.89
CA GLY A 41 -10.61 -5.76 12.12
C GLY A 41 -11.31 -4.70 12.98
N VAL A 42 -10.63 -3.59 13.29
CA VAL A 42 -11.16 -2.52 14.15
C VAL A 42 -12.32 -1.76 13.51
N SER A 43 -12.28 -1.56 12.18
CA SER A 43 -13.38 -0.91 11.45
C SER A 43 -14.61 -1.80 11.28
N GLY A 44 -14.51 -3.09 11.64
CA GLY A 44 -15.56 -4.09 11.42
C GLY A 44 -15.72 -4.51 9.95
N ALA A 45 -14.77 -4.17 9.07
CA ALA A 45 -14.83 -4.52 7.65
C ALA A 45 -14.87 -6.04 7.40
N LEU A 46 -14.29 -6.83 8.31
CA LEU A 46 -14.31 -8.30 8.21
C LEU A 46 -15.62 -8.95 8.70
N THR A 47 -16.48 -8.22 9.41
CA THR A 47 -17.69 -8.77 10.05
C THR A 47 -18.99 -8.12 9.59
N LYS A 48 -18.94 -6.84 9.23
CA LYS A 48 -20.08 -6.04 8.78
C LYS A 48 -19.68 -5.27 7.52
N PRO A 49 -19.53 -5.92 6.36
CA PRO A 49 -19.10 -5.26 5.13
C PRO A 49 -20.08 -4.15 4.71
N ASN A 50 -19.62 -3.27 3.82
CA ASN A 50 -20.41 -2.20 3.21
C ASN A 50 -20.88 -1.07 4.17
N GLN A 51 -20.00 -0.63 5.09
CA GLN A 51 -20.27 0.55 5.92
C GLN A 51 -19.73 1.84 5.28
N PRO A 52 -20.36 3.01 5.51
CA PRO A 52 -19.99 4.27 4.85
C PRO A 52 -18.54 4.72 5.08
N HIS A 53 -17.91 4.34 6.18
CA HIS A 53 -16.52 4.69 6.48
C HIS A 53 -15.49 3.72 5.90
N HIS A 54 -15.88 2.50 5.49
CA HIS A 54 -14.95 1.49 4.98
C HIS A 54 -14.17 1.96 3.76
N PRO A 55 -14.77 2.61 2.74
CA PRO A 55 -14.02 3.10 1.59
C PRO A 55 -12.88 4.05 1.96
N ARG A 56 -13.06 4.88 3.00
CA ARG A 56 -12.00 5.77 3.50
C ARG A 56 -10.89 5.00 4.18
N VAL A 57 -11.24 4.04 5.03
CA VAL A 57 -10.26 3.15 5.71
C VAL A 57 -9.45 2.37 4.68
N VAL A 58 -10.11 1.77 3.68
CA VAL A 58 -9.48 1.03 2.59
C VAL A 58 -8.55 1.96 1.81
N SER A 59 -8.99 3.18 1.47
CA SER A 59 -8.15 4.13 0.75
C SER A 59 -6.87 4.49 1.52
N ASP A 60 -6.96 4.69 2.84
CA ASP A 60 -5.79 4.97 3.66
C ASP A 60 -4.83 3.77 3.76
N VAL A 61 -5.36 2.55 3.80
CA VAL A 61 -4.56 1.31 3.70
C VAL A 61 -3.87 1.23 2.34
N CYS A 62 -4.57 1.50 1.24
CA CYS A 62 -4.02 1.53 -0.10
C CYS A 62 -2.89 2.57 -0.26
N LYS A 63 -3.04 3.77 0.32
CA LYS A 63 -1.97 4.79 0.37
C LYS A 63 -0.73 4.32 1.14
N ARG A 64 -0.92 3.57 2.23
CA ARG A 64 0.20 2.97 3.01
C ARG A 64 0.89 1.89 2.19
N LEU A 65 0.13 1.05 1.50
CA LEU A 65 0.67 0.01 0.61
C LEU A 65 1.48 0.61 -0.54
N CYS A 66 0.96 1.64 -1.23
CA CYS A 66 1.71 2.33 -2.29
C CYS A 66 3.05 2.88 -1.77
N ARG A 67 3.04 3.53 -0.60
CA ARG A 67 4.27 4.03 0.05
C ARG A 67 5.26 2.91 0.38
N ALA A 68 4.78 1.79 0.92
CA ALA A 68 5.63 0.64 1.24
C ALA A 68 6.24 -0.01 -0.01
N LEU A 69 5.49 -0.02 -1.11
CA LEU A 69 5.92 -0.53 -2.41
C LEU A 69 6.78 0.48 -3.20
N ALA A 70 6.98 1.69 -2.67
CA ALA A 70 7.65 2.80 -3.36
C ALA A 70 7.00 3.14 -4.72
N VAL A 71 5.67 3.07 -4.79
CA VAL A 71 4.87 3.46 -5.94
C VAL A 71 4.51 4.94 -5.84
N GLU A 72 4.86 5.71 -6.88
CA GLU A 72 4.45 7.09 -7.06
C GLU A 72 3.20 7.12 -7.96
N VAL A 73 2.11 7.69 -7.45
CA VAL A 73 0.84 7.80 -8.18
C VAL A 73 0.71 9.20 -8.74
N LYS A 74 0.53 9.32 -10.06
CA LYS A 74 0.30 10.58 -10.76
C LYS A 74 -1.08 10.56 -11.39
N ILE A 75 -1.85 11.61 -11.17
CA ILE A 75 -3.19 11.78 -11.71
C ILE A 75 -3.08 12.70 -12.93
N HIS A 76 -3.64 12.27 -14.04
CA HIS A 76 -3.72 13.06 -15.27
C HIS A 76 -5.20 13.32 -15.58
N GLY A 77 -5.57 14.59 -15.78
CA GLY A 77 -6.96 15.00 -15.97
C GLY A 77 -7.70 15.26 -14.66
N GLU A 78 -9.02 15.36 -14.75
CA GLU A 78 -9.90 15.65 -13.62
C GLU A 78 -10.49 14.38 -13.02
N MET A 79 -10.63 14.36 -11.70
CA MET A 79 -11.29 13.26 -11.01
C MET A 79 -12.80 13.47 -10.96
N PRO A 80 -13.61 12.43 -11.27
CA PRO A 80 -15.05 12.54 -11.17
C PRO A 80 -15.47 12.75 -9.71
N THR A 81 -16.37 13.71 -9.50
CA THR A 81 -16.97 14.02 -8.18
C THR A 81 -18.26 13.26 -7.92
N GLU A 82 -18.83 12.66 -8.97
CA GLU A 82 -20.06 11.87 -8.91
C GLU A 82 -19.76 10.36 -8.87
N HIS A 83 -20.77 9.57 -8.53
CA HIS A 83 -20.67 8.11 -8.60
C HIS A 83 -20.44 7.68 -10.04
N ALA A 84 -19.37 6.90 -10.27
CA ALA A 84 -18.99 6.43 -11.59
C ALA A 84 -18.47 4.99 -11.53
N LEU A 85 -18.59 4.27 -12.63
CA LEU A 85 -17.90 3.00 -12.83
C LEU A 85 -16.50 3.27 -13.40
N TRP A 86 -15.48 2.90 -12.64
CA TRP A 86 -14.09 3.09 -13.05
C TRP A 86 -13.61 1.84 -13.80
N VAL A 87 -13.02 2.05 -14.97
CA VAL A 87 -12.49 0.98 -15.81
C VAL A 87 -11.01 1.23 -16.04
N SER A 88 -10.20 0.21 -15.80
CA SER A 88 -8.75 0.23 -16.01
C SER A 88 -8.33 -1.06 -16.71
N ASN A 89 -7.19 -1.01 -17.39
CA ASN A 89 -6.46 -2.23 -17.71
C ASN A 89 -6.13 -2.97 -16.39
N HIS A 90 -6.24 -4.30 -16.40
CA HIS A 90 -5.77 -5.14 -15.31
C HIS A 90 -4.40 -5.73 -15.65
N VAL A 91 -3.35 -5.11 -15.14
CA VAL A 91 -1.95 -5.50 -15.41
C VAL A 91 -1.40 -6.32 -14.25
N SER A 92 -1.77 -5.97 -13.01
CA SER A 92 -1.17 -6.58 -11.83
C SER A 92 -2.05 -6.47 -10.59
N TRP A 93 -1.70 -7.20 -9.54
CA TRP A 93 -2.36 -7.04 -8.24
C TRP A 93 -2.18 -5.62 -7.65
N VAL A 94 -1.15 -4.88 -8.08
CA VAL A 94 -0.84 -3.50 -7.62
C VAL A 94 -1.90 -2.50 -8.09
N ASP A 95 -2.76 -2.88 -9.04
CA ASP A 95 -3.84 -2.04 -9.55
C ASP A 95 -4.81 -1.64 -8.40
N ILE A 96 -5.11 -2.56 -7.48
CA ILE A 96 -5.99 -2.30 -6.33
C ILE A 96 -5.43 -1.20 -5.41
N PRO A 97 -4.20 -1.30 -4.85
CA PRO A 97 -3.67 -0.25 -4.01
C PRO A 97 -3.45 1.06 -4.77
N VAL A 98 -3.11 1.04 -6.06
CA VAL A 98 -2.94 2.27 -6.85
C VAL A 98 -4.28 3.00 -6.99
N ILE A 99 -5.32 2.34 -7.49
CA ILE A 99 -6.64 2.95 -7.68
C ILE A 99 -7.25 3.34 -6.33
N GLY A 100 -7.19 2.46 -5.33
CA GLY A 100 -7.76 2.71 -4.00
C GLY A 100 -7.04 3.82 -3.24
N SER A 101 -5.77 4.11 -3.57
CA SER A 101 -5.05 5.23 -2.95
C SER A 101 -5.55 6.61 -3.38
N VAL A 102 -6.20 6.68 -4.54
CA VAL A 102 -6.62 7.93 -5.19
C VAL A 102 -8.01 8.36 -4.72
N ALA A 103 -8.93 7.41 -4.58
CA ALA A 103 -10.30 7.70 -4.16
C ALA A 103 -10.88 6.57 -3.28
N PRO A 104 -11.85 6.89 -2.40
CA PRO A 104 -12.59 5.89 -1.64
C PRO A 104 -13.56 5.15 -2.56
N VAL A 105 -13.12 4.02 -3.14
CA VAL A 105 -13.88 3.23 -4.12
C VAL A 105 -14.18 1.82 -3.63
N PHE A 106 -15.13 1.16 -4.30
CA PHE A 106 -15.39 -0.26 -4.17
C PHE A 106 -14.85 -1.01 -5.40
N PHE A 107 -14.29 -2.20 -5.17
CA PHE A 107 -13.75 -3.05 -6.24
C PHE A 107 -14.68 -4.22 -6.51
N LEU A 108 -14.86 -4.53 -7.79
CA LEU A 108 -15.55 -5.74 -8.20
C LEU A 108 -14.58 -6.92 -8.11
N SER A 109 -14.97 -7.96 -7.39
CA SER A 109 -14.23 -9.23 -7.32
C SER A 109 -14.93 -10.32 -8.12
N LYS A 110 -14.18 -11.38 -8.48
CA LYS A 110 -14.77 -12.57 -9.10
C LYS A 110 -15.71 -13.25 -8.12
N ALA A 111 -16.82 -13.81 -8.61
CA ALA A 111 -17.81 -14.53 -7.79
C ALA A 111 -17.20 -15.59 -6.87
N ASP A 112 -16.19 -16.34 -7.34
CA ASP A 112 -15.50 -17.37 -6.55
C ASP A 112 -14.85 -16.82 -5.27
N VAL A 113 -14.46 -15.54 -5.27
CA VAL A 113 -13.86 -14.87 -4.10
C VAL A 113 -14.84 -14.85 -2.92
N ALA A 114 -16.15 -14.86 -3.18
CA ALA A 114 -17.16 -14.90 -2.12
C ALA A 114 -17.06 -16.15 -1.23
N SER A 115 -16.48 -17.24 -1.74
CA SER A 115 -16.27 -18.47 -0.98
C SER A 115 -14.99 -18.47 -0.14
N TRP A 116 -14.12 -17.47 -0.31
CA TRP A 116 -12.80 -17.47 0.33
C TRP A 116 -12.90 -17.17 1.82
N PRO A 117 -12.09 -17.85 2.65
CA PRO A 117 -12.01 -17.51 4.06
C PRO A 117 -11.49 -16.08 4.22
N VAL A 118 -11.99 -15.37 5.24
CA VAL A 118 -11.58 -14.00 5.63
C VAL A 118 -12.08 -12.87 4.72
N ILE A 119 -12.01 -12.99 3.39
CA ILE A 119 -12.29 -11.87 2.46
C ILE A 119 -13.50 -12.08 1.53
N GLY A 120 -14.18 -13.22 1.63
CA GLY A 120 -15.33 -13.56 0.77
C GLY A 120 -16.70 -13.15 1.30
N ARG A 121 -16.80 -12.57 2.50
CA ARG A 121 -18.08 -12.16 3.09
C ARG A 121 -18.32 -10.67 2.99
#